data_AF-A0A072NE32-F1
#
_entry.id   AF-A0A072NE32-F1
#
_cell.length_a   1.000
_cell.length_b   1.000
_cell.length_c   1.000
_cell.angle_alpha   90.00
_cell.angle_beta   90.00
_cell.angle_gamma   90.00
#
_symmetry.space_group_name_H-M   'P 1'
#
loop_
_entity.id
_entity.type
_entity.pdbx_description
1 polymer ?
#
loop_
_entity_poly.entity_id
_entity_poly.type
_entity_poly.pdbx_seq_one_letter_code
_entity_poly.pdbx_strand_id
1 'polypeptide(L)'
;MRQMIKFLLFSVVVLLFLSGCNANNESQDIFQYKDSFVGDNSAVGNIVNQLQSGEHLVGFELKTKEKPYGIILNYDWPESEDIHKETAIYNATFIFALVQNVDWITFNFDNQEYTITKEKLQESYGVELSEFKNEDELRKFTEEFLKKYK
;
A
#
# COMPACT_ATOMS: atom_id res chain seq x y z
N MET A 1 -49.46 -19.30 2.07
CA MET A 1 -48.54 -19.53 0.93
C MET A 1 -48.33 -18.30 0.04
N ARG A 2 -49.37 -17.58 -0.41
CA ARG A 2 -49.21 -16.42 -1.34
C ARG A 2 -48.43 -15.21 -0.79
N GLN A 3 -48.47 -14.97 0.52
CA GLN A 3 -47.70 -13.90 1.18
C GLN A 3 -46.25 -14.31 1.48
N MET A 4 -46.01 -15.58 1.80
CA MET A 4 -44.65 -16.10 2.01
C MET A 4 -43.83 -16.11 0.73
N ILE A 5 -44.45 -16.38 -0.43
CA ILE A 5 -43.81 -16.28 -1.74
C ILE A 5 -43.38 -14.83 -2.04
N LYS A 6 -44.17 -13.82 -1.63
CA LYS A 6 -43.81 -12.40 -1.81
C LYS A 6 -42.63 -11.99 -0.92
N PHE A 7 -42.58 -12.46 0.32
CA PHE A 7 -41.42 -12.25 1.20
C PHE A 7 -40.17 -12.97 0.70
N LEU A 8 -40.32 -14.18 0.17
CA LEU A 8 -39.22 -14.94 -0.44
C LEU A 8 -38.67 -14.22 -1.67
N LEU A 9 -39.55 -13.71 -2.55
CA LEU A 9 -39.18 -12.94 -3.73
C LEU A 9 -38.50 -11.61 -3.36
N PHE A 10 -38.97 -10.93 -2.31
CA PHE A 10 -38.35 -9.69 -1.82
C PHE A 10 -36.93 -9.94 -1.26
N SER A 11 -36.73 -11.05 -0.55
CA SER A 11 -35.42 -11.45 -0.02
C SER A 11 -34.41 -11.79 -1.12
N VAL A 12 -34.85 -12.38 -2.24
CA VAL A 12 -33.99 -12.71 -3.39
C VAL A 12 -33.53 -11.44 -4.12
N VAL A 13 -34.36 -10.41 -4.20
CA VAL A 13 -34.01 -9.13 -4.84
C VAL A 13 -32.93 -8.37 -4.06
N VAL A 14 -32.92 -8.43 -2.73
CA VAL A 14 -31.89 -7.79 -1.89
C VAL A 14 -30.51 -8.45 -2.06
N LEU A 15 -30.48 -9.76 -2.29
CA LEU A 15 -29.23 -10.51 -2.52
C LEU A 15 -28.57 -10.18 -3.87
N LEU A 16 -29.33 -9.71 -4.86
CA LEU A 16 -28.82 -9.33 -6.18
C LEU A 16 -28.05 -7.99 -6.18
N PHE A 17 -28.14 -7.21 -5.10
CA PHE A 17 -27.35 -5.98 -4.94
C PHE A 17 -26.02 -6.19 -4.20
N LEU A 18 -25.71 -7.42 -3.76
CA LEU A 18 -24.45 -7.78 -3.11
C LEU A 18 -23.40 -8.33 -4.08
N SER A 19 -23.61 -8.20 -5.39
CA SER A 19 -22.57 -8.50 -6.38
C SER A 19 -21.46 -7.45 -6.26
N GLY A 20 -20.39 -7.80 -5.53
CA GLY A 20 -19.16 -7.02 -5.53
C GLY A 20 -18.64 -6.90 -6.96
N CYS A 21 -18.41 -5.66 -7.41
CA CYS A 21 -17.73 -5.41 -8.67
C CYS A 21 -16.31 -5.98 -8.58
N ASN A 22 -16.04 -7.04 -9.33
CA ASN A 22 -14.68 -7.48 -9.60
C ASN A 22 -14.13 -6.56 -10.70
N ALA A 23 -13.27 -5.61 -10.34
CA ALA A 23 -12.65 -4.72 -11.31
C ALA A 23 -11.73 -5.55 -12.23
N ASN A 24 -11.90 -5.37 -13.54
CA ASN A 24 -11.11 -6.06 -14.55
C ASN A 24 -9.60 -5.81 -14.32
N ASN A 25 -8.79 -6.88 -14.48
CA ASN A 25 -7.33 -6.90 -14.34
C ASN A 25 -6.61 -6.15 -15.47
N GLU A 26 -6.94 -4.88 -15.72
CA GLU A 26 -5.94 -3.96 -16.27
C GLU A 26 -5.04 -3.58 -15.09
N SER A 27 -3.70 -3.66 -15.24
CA SER A 27 -2.77 -3.21 -14.19
C SER A 27 -3.04 -1.74 -13.93
N GLN A 28 -3.81 -1.52 -12.88
CA GLN A 28 -4.45 -0.26 -12.60
C GLN A 28 -3.34 0.64 -12.04
N ASP A 29 -3.03 1.75 -12.74
CA ASP A 29 -1.94 2.67 -12.39
C ASP A 29 -1.94 2.96 -10.88
N ILE A 30 -0.84 2.67 -10.19
CA ILE A 30 -0.75 2.78 -8.73
C ILE A 30 -0.98 4.23 -8.26
N PHE A 31 -0.73 5.22 -9.12
CA PHE A 31 -0.96 6.63 -8.83
C PHE A 31 -2.44 7.02 -8.79
N GLN A 32 -3.37 6.16 -9.20
CA GLN A 32 -4.80 6.39 -8.96
C GLN A 32 -5.13 6.48 -7.45
N TYR A 33 -4.29 5.90 -6.59
CA TYR A 33 -4.44 5.95 -5.14
C TYR A 33 -3.71 7.15 -4.52
N LYS A 34 -3.18 8.06 -5.32
CA LYS A 34 -2.58 9.29 -4.81
C LYS A 34 -3.59 10.04 -3.94
N ASP A 35 -3.07 10.70 -2.91
CA ASP A 35 -3.83 11.47 -1.94
C ASP A 35 -4.72 10.62 -0.99
N SER A 36 -4.44 9.32 -0.91
CA SER A 36 -5.09 8.42 0.06
C SER A 36 -4.67 8.72 1.50
N PHE A 37 -5.43 8.18 2.46
CA PHE A 37 -5.12 8.26 3.88
C PHE A 37 -4.84 6.87 4.44
N VAL A 38 -4.04 6.79 5.50
CA VAL A 38 -3.68 5.53 6.18
C VAL A 38 -4.89 4.74 6.69
N GLY A 39 -6.06 5.38 6.87
CA GLY A 39 -7.31 4.71 7.25
C GLY A 39 -8.07 4.10 6.06
N ASP A 40 -7.69 4.39 4.82
CA ASP A 40 -8.28 3.78 3.63
C ASP A 40 -7.66 2.41 3.39
N ASN A 41 -8.20 1.40 4.07
CA ASN A 41 -7.74 0.03 3.96
C ASN A 41 -7.78 -0.50 2.52
N SER A 42 -8.74 -0.05 1.70
CA SER A 42 -8.86 -0.51 0.33
C SER A 42 -7.76 0.08 -0.54
N ALA A 43 -7.52 1.40 -0.43
CA ALA A 43 -6.44 2.05 -1.16
C ALA A 43 -5.06 1.53 -0.70
N VAL A 44 -4.80 1.48 0.61
CA VAL A 44 -3.53 0.97 1.14
C VAL A 44 -3.30 -0.48 0.71
N GLY A 45 -4.33 -1.33 0.81
CA GLY A 45 -4.25 -2.73 0.37
C GLY A 45 -3.89 -2.86 -1.11
N ASN A 46 -4.49 -2.05 -1.99
CA ASN A 46 -4.15 -2.08 -3.42
C ASN A 46 -2.74 -1.55 -3.69
N ILE A 47 -2.30 -0.49 -2.99
CA ILE A 47 -0.94 0.02 -3.10
C ILE A 47 0.06 -1.09 -2.75
N VAL A 48 -0.03 -1.65 -1.54
CA VAL A 48 1.01 -2.57 -1.03
C VAL A 48 1.09 -3.88 -1.81
N ASN A 49 -0.02 -4.33 -2.41
CA ASN A 49 -0.04 -5.53 -3.25
C ASN A 49 0.57 -5.32 -4.64
N GLN A 50 0.65 -4.07 -5.13
CA GLN A 50 1.24 -3.73 -6.43
C GLN A 50 2.73 -3.35 -6.34
N LEU A 51 3.25 -3.15 -5.13
CA LEU A 51 4.64 -2.77 -4.89
C LEU A 51 5.62 -3.93 -5.06
N GLN A 52 6.91 -3.63 -5.02
CA GLN A 52 7.97 -4.62 -5.14
C GLN A 52 7.80 -5.71 -4.06
N SER A 53 7.81 -6.96 -4.49
CA SER A 53 7.63 -8.14 -3.64
C SER A 53 6.26 -8.23 -2.96
N GLY A 54 5.24 -7.57 -3.50
CA GLY A 54 3.86 -7.62 -3.01
C GLY A 54 3.26 -9.04 -3.01
N GLU A 55 3.74 -9.92 -3.89
CA GLU A 55 3.38 -11.34 -3.94
C GLU A 55 3.82 -12.13 -2.71
N HIS A 56 4.77 -11.59 -1.94
CA HIS A 56 5.27 -12.16 -0.69
C HIS A 56 4.67 -11.50 0.56
N LEU A 57 3.79 -10.52 0.40
CA LEU A 57 3.11 -9.86 1.51
C LEU A 57 2.08 -10.80 2.13
N VAL A 58 2.25 -11.13 3.40
CA VAL A 58 1.32 -11.97 4.17
C VAL A 58 0.17 -11.15 4.74
N GLY A 59 0.44 -9.88 5.07
CA GLY A 59 -0.58 -8.96 5.56
C GLY A 59 0.00 -7.64 6.04
N PHE A 60 -0.89 -6.69 6.32
CA PHE A 60 -0.52 -5.37 6.80
C PHE A 60 -1.43 -4.88 7.93
N GLU A 61 -0.92 -3.94 8.72
CA GLU A 61 -1.66 -3.29 9.80
C GLU A 61 -1.63 -1.77 9.64
N LEU A 62 -2.77 -1.14 9.88
CA LEU A 62 -2.92 0.31 9.85
C LEU A 62 -2.96 0.85 11.28
N LYS A 63 -1.96 1.63 11.66
CA LYS A 63 -1.88 2.27 12.98
C LYS A 63 -2.52 3.66 12.91
N THR A 64 -3.84 3.69 13.07
CA THR A 64 -4.67 4.90 12.86
C THR A 64 -5.29 5.46 14.15
N LYS A 65 -5.06 4.84 15.31
CA LYS A 65 -5.69 5.23 16.57
C LYS A 65 -5.18 6.56 17.12
N GLU A 66 -3.86 6.76 17.07
CA GLU A 66 -3.17 7.93 17.60
C GLU A 66 -2.01 8.30 16.68
N LYS A 67 -1.67 9.59 16.65
CA LYS A 67 -0.51 10.08 15.88
C LYS A 67 0.80 9.79 16.63
N PRO A 68 1.93 9.60 15.92
CA PRO A 68 2.06 9.57 14.45
C PRO A 68 1.47 8.29 13.83
N TYR A 69 0.77 8.42 12.71
CA TYR A 69 0.13 7.30 12.04
C TYR A 69 1.12 6.46 11.27
N GLY A 70 0.89 5.16 11.17
CA GLY A 70 1.82 4.27 10.50
C GLY A 70 1.22 3.03 9.89
N ILE A 71 2.06 2.30 9.17
CA ILE A 71 1.74 1.03 8.52
C ILE A 71 2.78 -0.01 8.93
N ILE A 72 2.34 -1.22 9.25
CA ILE A 72 3.23 -2.38 9.39
C ILE A 72 2.95 -3.31 8.22
N LEU A 73 3.99 -3.70 7.49
CA LEU A 73 3.93 -4.66 6.38
C LEU A 73 4.68 -5.93 6.78
N ASN A 74 4.02 -7.08 6.68
CA ASN A 74 4.59 -8.37 7.06
C ASN A 74 4.78 -9.23 5.80
N TYR A 75 6.01 -9.69 5.58
CA TYR A 75 6.40 -10.52 4.45
C TYR A 75 6.82 -11.91 4.92
N ASP A 76 6.57 -12.91 4.08
CA ASP A 76 7.17 -14.26 4.15
C ASP A 76 8.06 -14.39 2.92
N TRP A 77 9.32 -13.94 3.08
CA TRP A 77 10.23 -13.75 1.96
C TRP A 77 11.70 -13.94 2.37
N PRO A 78 12.26 -15.14 2.16
CA PRO A 78 13.62 -15.48 2.58
C PRO A 78 14.65 -14.97 1.56
N GLU A 79 14.87 -13.66 1.56
CA GLU A 79 15.89 -12.98 0.76
C GLU A 79 17.01 -12.37 1.63
N SER A 80 18.04 -11.83 0.97
CA SER A 80 19.17 -11.19 1.66
C SER A 80 18.77 -9.87 2.32
N GLU A 81 19.49 -9.51 3.38
CA GLU A 81 19.38 -8.23 4.08
C GLU A 81 19.47 -7.02 3.13
N ASP A 82 20.36 -7.08 2.14
CA ASP A 82 20.54 -5.99 1.19
C ASP A 82 19.30 -5.83 0.28
N ILE A 83 18.72 -6.95 -0.18
CA ILE A 83 17.48 -6.95 -0.97
C ILE A 83 16.31 -6.43 -0.13
N HIS A 84 16.22 -6.83 1.14
CA HIS A 84 15.19 -6.33 2.07
C HIS A 84 15.30 -4.83 2.29
N LYS A 85 16.51 -4.30 2.51
CA LYS A 85 16.74 -2.84 2.66
C LYS A 85 16.35 -2.05 1.42
N GLU A 86 16.78 -2.51 0.24
CA GLU A 86 16.42 -1.87 -1.03
C GLU A 86 14.91 -1.85 -1.24
N THR A 87 14.24 -2.99 -0.99
CA THR A 87 12.80 -3.14 -1.10
C THR A 87 12.07 -2.23 -0.10
N ALA A 88 12.54 -2.14 1.15
CA ALA A 88 11.95 -1.28 2.16
C ALA A 88 12.01 0.19 1.75
N ILE A 89 13.17 0.67 1.27
CA ILE A 89 13.33 2.04 0.80
C ILE A 89 12.41 2.29 -0.41
N TYR A 90 12.42 1.39 -1.40
CA TYR A 90 11.58 1.52 -2.59
C TYR A 90 10.09 1.60 -2.23
N ASN A 91 9.59 0.63 -1.46
CA ASN A 91 8.18 0.57 -1.10
C ASN A 91 7.77 1.74 -0.19
N ALA A 92 8.63 2.15 0.74
CA ALA A 92 8.37 3.30 1.60
C ALA A 92 8.20 4.58 0.77
N THR A 93 9.04 4.78 -0.24
CA THR A 93 8.97 5.93 -1.14
C THR A 93 7.62 6.05 -1.84
N PHE A 94 7.12 4.95 -2.40
CA PHE A 94 5.80 4.91 -3.03
C PHE A 94 4.68 5.16 -2.04
N ILE A 95 4.71 4.49 -0.88
CA ILE A 95 3.66 4.66 0.13
C ILE A 95 3.62 6.11 0.64
N PHE A 96 4.76 6.74 0.91
CA PHE A 96 4.80 8.13 1.36
C PHE A 96 4.38 9.14 0.29
N ALA A 97 4.57 8.82 -0.99
CA ALA A 97 4.12 9.66 -2.10
C ALA A 97 2.59 9.57 -2.35
N LEU A 98 1.99 8.42 -2.05
CA LEU A 98 0.59 8.12 -2.33
C LEU A 98 -0.34 8.31 -1.11
N VAL A 99 0.16 8.04 0.10
CA VAL A 99 -0.60 8.13 1.36
C VAL A 99 -0.17 9.37 2.13
N GLN A 100 -1.08 10.36 2.24
CA GLN A 100 -0.72 11.71 2.70
C GLN A 100 -0.23 11.73 4.15
N ASN A 101 -0.98 11.07 5.03
CA ASN A 101 -0.85 11.20 6.48
C ASN A 101 -0.15 10.02 7.15
N VAL A 102 0.54 9.16 6.40
CA VAL A 102 1.39 8.13 7.01
C VAL A 102 2.75 8.73 7.36
N ASP A 103 3.13 8.62 8.62
CA ASP A 103 4.33 9.23 9.18
C ASP A 103 5.50 8.24 9.22
N TRP A 104 5.21 6.95 9.38
CA TRP A 104 6.20 5.88 9.45
C TRP A 104 5.68 4.55 8.87
N ILE A 105 6.59 3.72 8.40
CA ILE A 105 6.30 2.38 7.88
C ILE A 105 7.31 1.41 8.48
N THR A 106 6.82 0.29 9.01
CA THR A 106 7.66 -0.82 9.48
C THR A 106 7.51 -2.00 8.53
N PHE A 107 8.63 -2.54 8.06
CA PHE A 107 8.72 -3.72 7.21
C PHE A 107 9.26 -4.87 8.04
N ASN A 108 8.43 -5.89 8.25
CA ASN A 108 8.79 -7.13 8.92
C ASN A 108 9.10 -8.18 7.84
N PHE A 109 10.38 -8.45 7.64
CA PHE A 109 10.87 -9.58 6.84
C PHE A 109 11.28 -10.72 7.78
N ASP A 110 11.46 -11.95 7.25
CA ASP A 110 11.70 -13.18 8.03
C ASP A 110 12.77 -13.03 9.13
N ASN A 111 13.84 -12.28 8.85
CA ASN A 111 14.99 -12.17 9.74
C ASN A 111 15.20 -10.76 10.31
N GLN A 112 14.48 -9.74 9.79
CA GLN A 112 14.82 -8.34 10.03
C GLN A 112 13.60 -7.41 9.99
N GLU A 113 13.66 -6.37 10.82
CA GLU A 113 12.67 -5.31 10.87
C GLU A 113 13.32 -3.98 10.44
N TYR A 114 12.66 -3.25 9.54
CA TYR A 114 13.06 -1.89 9.15
C TYR A 114 11.93 -0.91 9.38
N THR A 115 12.18 0.13 10.18
CA THR A 115 11.25 1.25 10.32
C THR A 115 11.81 2.48 9.63
N ILE A 116 11.07 3.00 8.65
CA ILE A 116 11.40 4.21 7.89
C ILE A 116 10.37 5.29 8.25
N THR A 117 10.84 6.50 8.53
CA THR A 117 9.97 7.66 8.75
C THR A 117 9.95 8.54 7.51
N LYS A 118 8.79 9.14 7.21
CA LYS A 118 8.61 10.03 6.06
C LYS A 118 9.62 11.18 6.10
N GLU A 119 9.77 11.80 7.26
CA GLU A 119 10.68 12.92 7.51
C GLU A 119 12.13 12.59 7.13
N LYS A 120 12.68 11.48 7.64
CA LYS A 120 14.08 11.10 7.38
C LYS A 120 14.32 10.72 5.92
N LEU A 121 13.34 10.06 5.29
CA LEU A 121 13.47 9.67 3.89
C LEU A 121 13.44 10.90 2.98
N GLN A 122 12.51 11.83 3.22
CA GLN A 122 12.44 13.10 2.49
C GLN A 122 13.68 13.97 2.71
N GLU A 123 14.22 14.01 3.94
CA GLU A 123 15.49 14.69 4.23
C GLU A 123 16.65 14.10 3.41
N SER A 124 16.72 12.77 3.34
CA SER A 124 17.74 12.05 2.55
C SER A 124 17.60 12.31 1.06
N TYR A 125 16.37 12.49 0.58
CA TYR A 125 16.03 12.76 -0.81
C TYR A 125 16.17 14.24 -1.20
N GLY A 126 16.02 15.16 -0.25
CA GLY A 126 15.96 16.59 -0.49
C GLY A 126 14.70 17.03 -1.25
N VAL A 127 13.65 16.20 -1.27
CA VAL A 127 12.37 16.49 -1.94
C VAL A 127 11.19 16.00 -1.12
N GLU A 128 10.05 16.66 -1.28
CA GLU A 128 8.77 16.22 -0.72
C GLU A 128 8.16 15.14 -1.61
N LEU A 129 8.00 13.92 -1.11
CA LEU A 129 7.52 12.77 -1.90
C LEU A 129 6.10 12.96 -2.43
N SER A 130 5.31 13.80 -1.77
CA SER A 130 3.96 14.16 -2.22
C SER A 130 3.94 14.98 -3.53
N GLU A 131 5.06 15.57 -3.95
CA GLU A 131 5.15 16.40 -5.15
C GLU A 131 5.08 15.59 -6.45
N PHE A 132 5.54 14.33 -6.43
CA PHE A 132 5.53 13.44 -7.59
C PHE A 132 4.11 13.23 -8.13
N LYS A 133 3.98 13.23 -9.47
CA LYS A 133 2.69 13.22 -10.17
C LYS A 133 2.40 11.94 -10.92
N ASN A 134 3.40 11.10 -11.17
CA ASN A 134 3.22 9.82 -11.87
C ASN A 134 4.25 8.77 -11.41
N GLU A 135 3.92 7.51 -11.70
CA GLU A 135 4.70 6.33 -11.33
C GLU A 135 6.10 6.34 -11.95
N ASP A 136 6.22 6.71 -13.23
CA ASP A 136 7.49 6.67 -13.96
C ASP A 136 8.54 7.62 -13.36
N GLU A 137 8.15 8.83 -13.01
CA GLU A 137 9.02 9.81 -12.37
C GLU A 137 9.49 9.33 -11.00
N LEU A 138 8.57 8.83 -10.17
CA LEU A 138 8.90 8.35 -8.83
C LEU A 138 9.79 7.10 -8.89
N ARG A 139 9.50 6.17 -9.81
CA ARG A 139 10.32 4.97 -10.04
C ARG A 139 11.74 5.35 -10.43
N LYS A 140 11.90 6.19 -11.46
CA LYS A 140 13.23 6.62 -11.93
C LYS A 140 14.02 7.31 -10.82
N PHE A 141 13.38 8.24 -10.09
CA PHE A 141 13.99 8.93 -8.97
C PHE A 141 14.48 7.97 -7.89
N THR A 142 13.62 7.03 -7.47
CA THR A 142 13.95 6.02 -6.44
C THR A 142 15.11 5.13 -6.87
N GLU A 143 15.10 4.65 -8.12
CA GLU A 143 16.16 3.79 -8.66
C GLU A 143 17.50 4.53 -8.77
N GLU A 144 17.50 5.79 -9.19
CA GLU A 144 18.71 6.63 -9.24
C GLU A 144 19.29 6.86 -7.85
N PHE A 145 18.43 7.10 -6.86
CA PHE A 145 18.85 7.19 -5.46
C PHE A 145 19.51 5.88 -5.01
N LEU A 146 18.85 4.73 -5.17
CA LEU A 146 19.37 3.44 -4.70
C LEU A 146 20.71 3.08 -5.36
N LYS A 147 20.90 3.38 -6.65
CA LYS A 147 22.18 3.16 -7.37
C LYS A 147 23.35 3.95 -6.77
N LYS A 148 23.11 5.11 -6.15
CA LYS A 148 24.15 5.94 -5.55
C LYS A 148 24.72 5.35 -4.25
N TYR A 149 23.96 4.48 -3.58
CA TYR A 149 24.32 3.89 -2.28
C TYR A 149 24.68 2.39 -2.37
N LYS A 150 24.84 1.86 -3.60
CA LYS A 150 25.49 0.58 -3.89
C LYS A 150 26.99 0.79 -4.14
#